data_AF-T1F6N4-F1
#
_entry.id   AF-T1F6N4-F1
#
_cell.length_a   1.000
_cell.length_b   1.000
_cell.length_c   1.000
_cell.angle_alpha   90.00
_cell.angle_beta   90.00
_cell.angle_gamma   90.00
#
_symmetry.space_group_name_H-M   'P 1'
#
loop_
_entity.id
_entity.type
_entity.pdbx_description
1 polymer ?
#
loop_
_entity_poly.entity_id
_entity_poly.type
_entity_poly.pdbx_seq_one_letter_code
_entity_poly.pdbx_strand_id
1 'polypeptide(L)'
;MAPTGVLLDFAKEFEATSIHAETSKLENDILIKIYDFKNQTTDKTLNCVETKLQPSFFVCVYPIDKDVFISKDLVLKKNPTSIFLDIGANIGYYTLLAAKLGHPVLAVEPTTDHLTRIHRALELENLTDNVVLLQNALAVKRELVNIYVSKTNQGDNRVVPKNSGEKDRPSNSHDLSSVTVNSLLLDDLISVLTSNFSSSQSLKSTPLVMKVDIQAMESSVLVTGDYFFDNTNVILVMMEWEPVIGPNCE
;
A
#
# COMPACT_ATOMS: atom_id res chain seq x y z
N MET A 1 -38.68 8.90 0.86
CA MET A 1 -38.75 8.13 -0.40
C MET A 1 -37.33 7.95 -0.90
N ALA A 2 -36.82 6.72 -0.83
CA ALA A 2 -35.52 6.35 -1.36
C ALA A 2 -35.56 6.29 -2.89
N PRO A 3 -34.45 6.55 -3.61
CA PRO A 3 -34.24 6.00 -4.92
C PRO A 3 -33.31 4.78 -4.82
N THR A 4 -33.94 3.62 -5.03
CA THR A 4 -33.51 2.56 -5.96
C THR A 4 -32.04 2.16 -5.95
N GLY A 5 -31.78 1.02 -5.31
CA GLY A 5 -30.60 0.20 -5.56
C GLY A 5 -30.57 -0.33 -7.00
N VAL A 6 -29.35 -0.49 -7.52
CA VAL A 6 -29.09 -1.31 -8.71
C VAL A 6 -28.34 -2.54 -8.22
N LEU A 7 -29.05 -3.66 -8.30
CA LEU A 7 -28.59 -5.01 -8.02
C LEU A 7 -28.49 -5.72 -9.39
N LEU A 8 -27.64 -6.74 -9.46
CA LEU A 8 -27.51 -7.76 -10.53
C LEU A 8 -26.46 -7.41 -11.63
N ASP A 9 -25.62 -8.34 -12.11
CA ASP A 9 -26.01 -9.70 -12.49
C ASP A 9 -24.89 -10.76 -12.46
N PHE A 10 -25.33 -12.01 -12.39
CA PHE A 10 -24.58 -13.24 -12.17
C PHE A 10 -23.73 -13.69 -13.37
N ALA A 11 -22.49 -14.14 -13.12
CA ALA A 11 -21.71 -14.89 -14.11
C ALA A 11 -22.09 -16.39 -14.08
N LYS A 12 -22.47 -16.92 -15.25
CA LYS A 12 -22.75 -18.35 -15.48
C LYS A 12 -21.44 -19.16 -15.47
N GLU A 13 -21.45 -20.28 -14.77
CA GLU A 13 -20.41 -21.30 -14.85
C GLU A 13 -20.51 -22.09 -16.16
N PHE A 14 -19.35 -22.32 -16.80
CA PHE A 14 -19.16 -23.35 -17.82
C PHE A 14 -17.75 -23.93 -17.66
N GLU A 15 -17.66 -25.26 -17.64
CA GLU A 15 -16.40 -26.01 -17.59
C GLU A 15 -15.80 -26.21 -19.00
N ALA A 16 -14.47 -26.07 -19.13
CA ALA A 16 -13.58 -27.07 -19.72
C ALA A 16 -12.13 -26.54 -19.87
N THR A 17 -11.22 -27.51 -20.07
CA THR A 17 -9.79 -27.59 -19.71
C THR A 17 -8.75 -27.33 -20.80
N SER A 18 -7.54 -26.96 -20.31
CA SER A 18 -6.15 -27.18 -20.81
C SER A 18 -5.56 -26.30 -21.94
N ILE A 19 -4.28 -25.91 -21.74
CA ILE A 19 -3.50 -24.92 -22.50
C ILE A 19 -2.20 -25.58 -23.01
N HIS A 20 -1.79 -25.32 -24.26
CA HIS A 20 -0.52 -25.83 -24.84
C HIS A 20 0.28 -24.69 -25.49
N ALA A 21 1.51 -24.45 -25.02
CA ALA A 21 2.42 -23.44 -25.58
C ALA A 21 3.37 -24.06 -26.62
N GLU A 22 3.68 -23.32 -27.70
CA GLU A 22 4.69 -23.73 -28.69
C GLU A 22 6.11 -23.31 -28.29
N THR A 23 7.08 -24.15 -28.66
CA THR A 23 8.52 -23.99 -28.35
C THR A 23 9.32 -23.82 -29.62
N SER A 24 10.20 -22.81 -29.68
CA SER A 24 11.23 -22.70 -30.71
C SER A 24 12.63 -22.68 -30.08
N LYS A 25 13.60 -23.31 -30.76
CA LYS A 25 15.01 -23.39 -30.34
C LYS A 25 15.84 -22.48 -31.25
N LEU A 26 16.67 -21.62 -30.66
CA LEU A 26 17.67 -20.79 -31.37
C LEU A 26 19.08 -21.39 -31.24
N GLU A 27 20.00 -20.95 -32.11
CA GLU A 27 21.37 -21.49 -32.32
C GLU A 27 22.30 -21.54 -31.08
N ASN A 28 21.85 -21.06 -29.91
CA ASN A 28 22.61 -21.09 -28.64
C ASN A 28 21.93 -21.92 -27.53
N ASP A 29 21.11 -22.93 -27.89
CA ASP A 29 20.36 -23.79 -26.95
C ASP A 29 19.40 -23.06 -25.99
N ILE A 30 19.10 -21.79 -26.26
CA ILE A 30 18.07 -21.04 -25.53
C ILE A 30 16.69 -21.50 -26.03
N LEU A 31 15.92 -22.08 -25.12
CA LEU A 31 14.53 -22.46 -25.36
C LEU A 31 13.63 -21.23 -25.17
N ILE A 32 13.09 -20.71 -26.26
CA ILE A 32 12.14 -19.59 -26.22
C ILE A 32 10.73 -20.15 -26.39
N LYS A 33 9.89 -19.92 -25.37
CA LYS A 33 8.46 -20.24 -25.43
C LYS A 33 7.71 -18.96 -25.79
N ILE A 34 7.08 -18.95 -26.96
CA ILE A 34 6.23 -17.84 -27.38
C ILE A 34 4.78 -18.27 -27.16
N TYR A 35 4.01 -17.45 -26.47
CA TYR A 35 2.58 -17.71 -26.28
C TYR A 35 1.84 -17.39 -27.59
N ASP A 36 1.47 -18.42 -28.35
CA ASP A 36 0.74 -18.26 -29.61
C ASP A 36 -0.75 -18.03 -29.37
N PHE A 37 -1.19 -16.77 -29.45
CA PHE A 37 -2.60 -16.42 -29.27
C PHE A 37 -3.57 -17.15 -30.21
N LYS A 38 -3.14 -17.63 -31.38
CA LYS A 38 -4.05 -18.23 -32.38
C LYS A 38 -4.47 -19.65 -32.03
N ASN A 39 -3.58 -20.39 -31.37
CA ASN A 39 -3.78 -21.80 -31.03
C ASN A 39 -4.12 -22.02 -29.55
N GLN A 40 -4.30 -20.93 -28.78
CA GLN A 40 -4.65 -20.98 -27.36
C GLN A 40 -6.14 -20.71 -27.16
N THR A 41 -6.78 -21.52 -26.31
CA THR A 41 -8.10 -21.20 -25.78
C THR A 41 -7.96 -20.27 -24.58
N THR A 42 -8.67 -19.14 -24.60
CA THR A 42 -8.74 -18.23 -23.45
C THR A 42 -9.74 -18.72 -22.42
N ASP A 43 -9.35 -18.67 -21.14
CA ASP A 43 -10.27 -18.92 -20.04
C ASP A 43 -11.25 -17.74 -19.92
N LYS A 44 -12.51 -17.99 -20.30
CA LYS A 44 -13.58 -16.98 -20.25
C LYS A 44 -14.16 -16.80 -18.86
N THR A 45 -13.73 -17.60 -17.88
CA THR A 45 -14.14 -17.47 -16.48
C THR A 45 -13.29 -16.47 -15.70
N LEU A 46 -12.20 -15.97 -16.31
CA LEU A 46 -11.35 -14.95 -15.71
C LEU A 46 -12.15 -13.69 -15.37
N ASN A 47 -11.96 -13.20 -14.16
CA ASN A 47 -12.58 -11.97 -13.70
C ASN A 47 -11.86 -10.77 -14.31
N CYS A 48 -12.53 -10.01 -15.18
CA CYS A 48 -11.93 -8.85 -15.85
C CYS A 48 -12.66 -7.56 -15.48
N VAL A 49 -11.87 -6.52 -15.19
CA VAL A 49 -12.33 -5.20 -14.73
C VAL A 49 -11.85 -4.14 -15.70
N GLU A 50 -12.73 -3.21 -16.07
CA GLU A 50 -12.35 -2.05 -16.87
C GLU A 50 -11.64 -1.00 -15.99
N THR A 51 -10.49 -0.51 -16.43
CA THR A 51 -9.76 0.54 -15.73
C THR A 51 -10.46 1.89 -15.89
N LYS A 52 -10.45 2.70 -14.83
CA LYS A 52 -10.97 4.08 -14.86
C LYS A 52 -10.00 5.10 -15.49
N LEU A 53 -8.82 4.65 -15.92
CA LEU A 53 -7.83 5.49 -16.61
C LEU A 53 -8.31 5.85 -18.01
N GLN A 54 -7.70 6.88 -18.60
CA GLN A 54 -7.95 7.27 -19.98
C GLN A 54 -6.65 7.19 -20.79
N PRO A 55 -6.61 6.38 -21.87
CA PRO A 55 -7.70 5.53 -22.38
C PRO A 55 -8.02 4.36 -21.43
N SER A 56 -9.29 3.96 -21.37
CA SER A 56 -9.69 2.78 -20.58
C SER A 56 -9.30 1.49 -21.29
N PHE A 57 -8.97 0.47 -20.50
CA PHE A 57 -8.69 -0.87 -20.97
C PHE A 57 -9.19 -1.90 -19.96
N PHE A 58 -9.38 -3.15 -20.38
CA PHE A 58 -9.76 -4.24 -19.49
C PHE A 58 -8.52 -4.94 -18.95
N VAL A 59 -8.51 -5.23 -17.65
CA VAL A 59 -7.51 -6.07 -16.99
C VAL A 59 -8.19 -7.26 -16.34
N CYS A 60 -7.69 -8.46 -16.60
CA CYS A 60 -8.18 -9.68 -15.96
C CYS A 60 -7.36 -9.94 -14.69
N VAL A 61 -8.03 -9.91 -13.54
CA VAL A 61 -7.43 -9.99 -12.22
C VAL A 61 -7.67 -11.37 -11.62
N TYR A 62 -6.72 -11.84 -10.82
CA TYR A 62 -6.93 -13.07 -10.05
C TYR A 62 -8.03 -12.87 -8.99
N PRO A 63 -8.58 -13.97 -8.46
CA PRO A 63 -9.30 -13.94 -7.21
C PRO A 63 -8.49 -13.22 -6.12
N ILE A 64 -9.18 -12.48 -5.26
CA ILE A 64 -8.57 -11.57 -4.26
C ILE A 64 -7.66 -12.34 -3.29
N ASP A 65 -8.00 -13.59 -2.98
CA ASP A 65 -7.20 -14.49 -2.15
C ASP A 65 -5.88 -14.93 -2.82
N LYS A 66 -5.78 -14.80 -4.15
CA LYS A 66 -4.61 -15.17 -4.95
C LYS A 66 -3.75 -13.97 -5.38
N ASP A 67 -4.35 -12.80 -5.57
CA ASP A 67 -3.61 -11.56 -5.91
C ASP A 67 -4.17 -10.35 -5.17
N VAL A 68 -3.67 -10.20 -3.95
CA VAL A 68 -4.07 -9.14 -3.03
C VAL A 68 -3.52 -7.78 -3.46
N PHE A 69 -2.40 -7.76 -4.19
CA PHE A 69 -1.70 -6.52 -4.56
C PHE A 69 -2.43 -5.75 -5.64
N ILE A 70 -2.95 -6.44 -6.66
CA ILE A 70 -3.79 -5.82 -7.70
C ILE A 70 -5.21 -5.55 -7.16
N SER A 71 -5.69 -6.39 -6.24
CA SER A 71 -7.07 -6.38 -5.74
C SER A 71 -7.32 -5.51 -4.50
N LYS A 72 -6.43 -4.58 -4.16
CA LYS A 72 -6.50 -3.82 -2.89
C LYS A 72 -7.87 -3.24 -2.56
N ASP A 73 -8.49 -2.55 -3.52
CA ASP A 73 -9.84 -1.96 -3.39
C ASP A 73 -10.87 -3.00 -2.94
N LEU A 74 -10.69 -4.24 -3.36
CA LEU A 74 -11.61 -5.34 -3.07
C LEU A 74 -11.45 -5.86 -1.64
N VAL A 75 -10.26 -5.82 -1.04
CA VAL A 75 -10.07 -6.20 0.37
C VAL A 75 -10.76 -5.20 1.29
N LEU A 76 -10.60 -3.91 1.01
CA LEU A 76 -11.28 -2.83 1.72
C LEU A 76 -12.80 -2.98 1.59
N LYS A 77 -13.32 -3.18 0.38
CA LYS A 77 -14.75 -3.46 0.15
C LYS A 77 -15.29 -4.70 0.88
N LYS A 78 -14.49 -5.75 1.04
CA LYS A 78 -14.88 -6.98 1.78
C LYS A 78 -14.91 -6.77 3.30
N ASN A 79 -14.20 -5.77 3.82
CA ASN A 79 -14.10 -5.49 5.24
C ASN A 79 -14.58 -4.06 5.54
N PRO A 80 -15.84 -3.70 5.28
CA PRO A 80 -16.31 -2.31 5.32
C PRO A 80 -16.18 -1.63 6.70
N THR A 81 -15.96 -2.41 7.76
CA THR A 81 -15.74 -1.92 9.13
C THR A 81 -14.26 -1.80 9.50
N SER A 82 -13.34 -2.09 8.57
CA SER A 82 -11.90 -2.07 8.87
C SER A 82 -11.37 -0.65 9.00
N ILE A 83 -10.39 -0.49 9.89
CA ILE A 83 -9.52 0.70 9.92
C ILE A 83 -8.42 0.51 8.87
N PHE A 84 -8.08 1.57 8.13
CA PHE A 84 -6.97 1.57 7.20
C PHE A 84 -5.78 2.36 7.77
N LEU A 85 -4.61 1.73 7.82
CA LEU A 85 -3.36 2.36 8.24
C LEU A 85 -2.44 2.52 7.02
N ASP A 86 -2.19 3.77 6.63
CA ASP A 86 -1.39 4.15 5.46
C ASP A 86 -0.03 4.69 5.93
N ILE A 87 1.00 3.84 5.97
CA ILE A 87 2.36 4.19 6.39
C ILE A 87 3.18 4.55 5.13
N GLY A 88 3.70 5.78 5.12
CA GLY A 88 4.30 6.38 3.93
C GLY A 88 3.22 6.79 2.93
N ALA A 89 2.31 7.66 3.37
CA ALA A 89 1.13 8.01 2.58
C ALA A 89 1.47 8.80 1.31
N ASN A 90 2.63 9.46 1.24
CA ASN A 90 3.07 10.28 0.11
C ASN A 90 1.95 11.26 -0.31
N ILE A 91 1.60 11.37 -1.59
CA ILE A 91 0.51 12.24 -2.05
C ILE A 91 -0.90 11.80 -1.61
N GLY A 92 -1.04 10.70 -0.86
CA GLY A 92 -2.28 10.26 -0.24
C GLY A 92 -3.21 9.42 -1.11
N TYR A 93 -2.69 8.78 -2.17
CA TYR A 93 -3.53 7.97 -3.07
C TYR A 93 -4.34 6.91 -2.32
N TYR A 94 -3.70 6.11 -1.47
CA TYR A 94 -4.37 5.07 -0.70
C TYR A 94 -5.18 5.62 0.47
N THR A 95 -4.72 6.69 1.11
CA THR A 95 -5.47 7.43 2.12
C THR A 95 -6.83 7.87 1.58
N LEU A 96 -6.86 8.55 0.43
CA LEU A 96 -8.09 9.04 -0.19
C LEU A 96 -8.99 7.91 -0.66
N LEU A 97 -8.41 6.87 -1.27
CA LEU A 97 -9.13 5.69 -1.73
C LEU A 97 -9.86 4.99 -0.58
N ALA A 98 -9.16 4.71 0.52
CA ALA A 98 -9.75 4.05 1.70
C ALA A 98 -10.82 4.94 2.37
N ALA A 99 -10.54 6.24 2.53
CA ALA A 99 -11.50 7.18 3.09
C ALA A 99 -12.77 7.29 2.23
N LYS A 100 -12.64 7.31 0.90
CA LYS A 100 -13.77 7.35 -0.05
C LYS A 100 -14.60 6.08 -0.03
N LEU A 101 -13.99 4.94 0.31
CA LEU A 101 -14.68 3.67 0.55
C LEU A 101 -15.36 3.60 1.93
N GLY A 102 -15.22 4.62 2.77
CA GLY A 102 -15.90 4.74 4.07
C GLY A 102 -15.10 4.22 5.26
N HIS A 103 -13.82 3.90 5.08
CA HIS A 103 -12.97 3.44 6.18
C HIS A 103 -12.43 4.62 7.00
N PRO A 104 -12.33 4.48 8.34
CA PRO A 104 -11.47 5.35 9.14
C PRO A 104 -10.02 5.14 8.74
N VAL A 105 -9.26 6.22 8.56
CA VAL A 105 -7.87 6.16 8.09
C VAL A 105 -6.92 6.84 9.06
N LEU A 106 -5.83 6.16 9.42
CA LEU A 106 -4.63 6.78 9.98
C LEU A 106 -3.56 6.82 8.89
N ALA A 107 -3.16 8.01 8.45
CA ALA A 107 -2.10 8.19 7.47
C ALA A 107 -0.85 8.78 8.13
N VAL A 108 0.30 8.15 7.92
CA VAL A 108 1.60 8.58 8.43
C VAL A 108 2.46 9.06 7.27
N GLU A 109 2.78 10.34 7.26
CA GLU A 109 3.62 10.98 6.24
C GLU A 109 4.43 12.11 6.87
N PRO A 110 5.77 12.05 6.82
CA PRO A 110 6.59 13.02 7.52
C PRO A 110 6.70 14.39 6.82
N THR A 111 6.49 14.46 5.50
CA THR A 111 6.75 15.69 4.75
C THR A 111 5.52 16.62 4.70
N THR A 112 5.71 17.89 5.06
CA THR A 112 4.62 18.88 5.04
C THR A 112 4.04 19.07 3.64
N ASP A 113 4.87 19.05 2.58
CA ASP A 113 4.38 19.22 1.21
C ASP A 113 3.37 18.13 0.84
N HIS A 114 3.70 16.86 1.10
CA HIS A 114 2.79 15.75 0.87
C HIS A 114 1.53 15.87 1.74
N LEU A 115 1.68 16.13 3.03
CA LEU A 115 0.53 16.33 3.93
C LEU A 115 -0.44 17.42 3.46
N THR A 116 0.07 18.55 2.95
CA THR A 116 -0.80 19.62 2.43
C THR A 116 -1.60 19.17 1.20
N ARG A 117 -1.04 18.27 0.37
CA ARG A 117 -1.76 17.68 -0.77
C ARG A 117 -2.84 16.72 -0.32
N ILE A 118 -2.53 15.83 0.65
CA ILE A 118 -3.53 14.93 1.24
C ILE A 118 -4.67 15.75 1.84
N HIS A 119 -4.35 16.75 2.67
CA HIS A 119 -5.34 17.60 3.32
C HIS A 119 -6.23 18.31 2.29
N ARG A 120 -5.64 18.92 1.26
CA ARG A 120 -6.42 19.59 0.21
C ARG A 120 -7.37 18.64 -0.53
N ALA A 121 -6.92 17.41 -0.82
CA ALA A 121 -7.76 16.41 -1.46
C ALA A 121 -8.90 15.95 -0.53
N LEU A 122 -8.64 15.79 0.77
CA LEU A 122 -9.66 15.46 1.76
C LEU A 122 -10.73 16.54 1.89
N GLU A 123 -10.34 17.83 1.86
CA GLU A 123 -11.29 18.96 1.83
C GLU A 123 -12.22 18.89 0.60
N LEU A 124 -11.65 18.67 -0.59
CA LEU A 124 -12.40 18.61 -1.85
C LEU A 124 -13.41 17.46 -1.87
N GLU A 125 -13.09 16.35 -1.21
CA GLU A 125 -13.93 15.17 -1.15
C GLU A 125 -14.87 15.14 0.07
N ASN A 126 -14.79 16.14 0.97
CA ASN A 126 -15.47 16.19 2.27
C ASN A 126 -15.18 14.96 3.16
N LEU A 127 -13.91 14.58 3.25
CA LEU A 127 -13.43 13.38 3.97
C LEU A 127 -12.55 13.69 5.19
N THR A 128 -12.42 14.96 5.58
CA THR A 128 -11.52 15.40 6.68
C THR A 128 -11.83 14.71 8.01
N ASP A 129 -13.09 14.41 8.29
CA ASP A 129 -13.51 13.79 9.56
C ASP A 129 -13.20 12.28 9.62
N ASN A 130 -12.91 11.66 8.47
CA ASN A 130 -12.63 10.23 8.38
C ASN A 130 -11.13 9.90 8.48
N VAL A 131 -10.26 10.91 8.46
CA VAL A 131 -8.81 10.72 8.32
C VAL A 131 -8.03 11.48 9.37
N VAL A 132 -7.13 10.77 10.05
CA VAL A 132 -6.13 11.35 10.94
C VAL A 132 -4.79 11.36 10.22
N LEU A 133 -4.17 12.54 10.10
CA LEU A 133 -2.85 12.73 9.49
C LEU A 133 -1.79 12.88 10.59
N LEU A 134 -0.75 12.04 10.53
CA LEU A 134 0.37 12.04 11.48
C LEU A 134 1.66 12.48 10.78
N GLN A 135 2.17 13.65 11.18
CA GLN A 135 3.43 14.20 10.67
C GLN A 135 4.65 13.61 11.40
N ASN A 136 4.90 12.32 11.15
CA ASN A 136 6.01 11.60 11.74
C ASN A 136 6.60 10.63 10.72
N ALA A 137 7.85 10.23 10.96
CA ALA A 137 8.41 9.06 10.29
C ALA A 137 8.20 7.83 11.17
N LEU A 138 8.13 6.64 10.58
CA LEU A 138 8.38 5.41 11.33
C LEU A 138 9.83 4.99 11.18
N ALA A 139 10.44 4.57 12.29
CA ALA A 139 11.81 4.08 12.30
C ALA A 139 11.99 3.04 13.41
N VAL A 140 13.18 2.45 13.48
CA VAL A 140 13.53 1.46 14.52
C VAL A 140 13.85 2.08 15.88
N LYS A 141 13.92 3.42 15.96
CA LYS A 141 14.25 4.19 17.17
C LYS A 141 13.44 5.47 17.19
N ARG A 142 13.13 5.95 18.40
CA ARG A 142 12.53 7.26 18.65
C ARG A 142 13.64 8.31 18.69
N GLU A 143 13.77 9.09 17.64
CA GLU A 143 14.78 10.13 17.51
C GLU A 143 14.37 11.19 16.49
N LEU A 144 15.20 12.24 16.34
CA LEU A 144 15.07 13.13 15.20
C LEU A 144 15.70 12.48 13.97
N VAL A 145 14.94 12.43 12.89
CA VAL A 145 15.37 11.90 11.60
C VAL A 145 15.24 12.98 10.53
N ASN A 146 16.14 12.96 9.56
CA ASN A 146 16.04 13.73 8.33
C ASN A 146 15.36 12.87 7.26
N ILE A 147 14.36 13.44 6.62
CA ILE A 147 13.70 12.88 5.44
C ILE A 147 14.26 13.61 4.23
N TYR A 148 14.98 12.89 3.39
CA TYR A 148 15.47 13.39 2.12
C TYR A 148 14.44 13.11 1.03
N VAL A 149 13.98 14.17 0.36
CA VAL A 149 13.00 14.11 -0.73
C VAL A 149 13.70 14.44 -2.03
N SER A 150 13.56 13.56 -3.03
CA SER A 150 14.13 13.82 -4.35
C SER A 150 13.38 14.91 -5.10
N LYS A 151 14.11 15.92 -5.60
CA LYS A 151 13.53 16.97 -6.46
C LYS A 151 12.99 16.42 -7.77
N THR A 152 13.53 15.30 -8.26
CA THR A 152 13.15 14.69 -9.55
C THR A 152 12.22 13.49 -9.40
N ASN A 153 12.15 12.88 -8.22
CA ASN A 153 11.24 11.76 -7.91
C ASN A 153 10.64 11.93 -6.51
N GLN A 154 9.45 12.51 -6.41
CA GLN A 154 8.76 12.72 -5.13
C GLN A 154 8.35 11.42 -4.42
N GLY A 155 8.51 10.26 -5.08
CA GLY A 155 8.36 8.93 -4.47
C GLY A 155 9.59 8.44 -3.71
N ASP A 156 10.79 8.94 -4.01
CA ASP A 156 12.05 8.51 -3.40
C ASP A 156 12.35 9.33 -2.14
N ASN A 157 11.63 9.02 -1.06
CA ASN A 157 11.79 9.63 0.25
C ASN A 157 12.64 8.72 1.15
N ARG A 158 13.78 9.21 1.66
CA ARG A 158 14.70 8.41 2.49
C ARG A 158 14.85 8.95 3.90
N VAL A 159 14.76 8.06 4.88
CA VAL A 159 14.92 8.38 6.31
C VAL A 159 16.36 8.16 6.75
N VAL A 160 16.96 9.15 7.42
CA VAL A 160 18.32 9.07 7.95
C VAL A 160 18.36 9.71 9.35
N PRO A 161 18.98 9.07 10.37
CA PRO A 161 19.14 9.68 11.69
C PRO A 161 19.84 11.05 11.62
N LYS A 162 19.37 12.04 12.38
CA LYS A 162 19.91 13.42 12.31
C LYS A 162 21.42 13.49 12.59
N ASN A 163 21.93 12.59 13.43
CA ASN A 163 23.33 12.55 13.86
C ASN A 163 24.19 11.53 13.07
N SER A 164 23.71 11.04 11.92
CA SER A 164 24.45 10.09 11.09
C SER A 164 25.70 10.72 10.45
N GLY A 165 26.67 9.89 10.07
CA GLY A 165 27.90 10.36 9.41
C GLY A 165 27.64 10.78 7.97
N GLU A 166 28.60 11.47 7.33
CA GLU A 166 28.48 11.90 5.92
C GLU A 166 28.26 10.73 4.95
N LYS A 167 28.72 9.53 5.29
CA LYS A 167 28.55 8.30 4.48
C LYS A 167 27.11 7.79 4.43
N ASP A 168 26.29 8.17 5.41
CA ASP A 168 24.89 7.75 5.50
C ASP A 168 23.95 8.72 4.77
N ARG A 169 24.48 9.86 4.28
CA ARG A 169 23.72 10.79 3.45
C ARG A 169 23.62 10.23 2.03
N PRO A 170 22.48 10.42 1.34
CA PRO A 170 22.38 10.03 -0.06
C PRO A 170 23.44 10.74 -0.91
N SER A 171 24.08 10.00 -1.82
CA SER A 171 25.19 10.50 -2.66
C SER A 171 24.85 11.73 -3.51
N ASN A 172 23.56 12.03 -3.70
CA ASN A 172 23.03 13.16 -4.47
C ASN A 172 22.41 14.26 -3.59
N SER A 173 22.90 14.47 -2.35
CA SER A 173 22.26 15.37 -1.37
C SER A 173 22.03 16.82 -1.83
N HIS A 174 22.75 17.30 -2.85
CA HIS A 174 22.53 18.64 -3.44
C HIS A 174 21.19 18.77 -4.20
N ASP A 175 20.64 17.64 -4.67
CA ASP A 175 19.36 17.56 -5.38
C ASP A 175 18.19 17.12 -4.48
N LEU A 176 18.42 17.06 -3.17
CA LEU A 176 17.41 16.65 -2.20
C LEU A 176 17.02 17.84 -1.32
N SER A 177 15.72 18.01 -1.08
CA SER A 177 15.27 18.79 0.08
C SER A 177 15.29 17.88 1.30
N SER A 178 15.50 18.44 2.49
CA SER A 178 15.46 17.68 3.74
C SER A 178 14.52 18.31 4.75
N VAL A 179 13.67 17.50 5.38
CA VAL A 179 12.84 17.89 6.52
C VAL A 179 13.24 17.08 7.74
N THR A 180 13.35 17.72 8.91
CA THR A 180 13.61 17.00 10.17
C THR A 180 12.29 16.77 10.90
N VAL A 181 12.00 15.51 11.24
CA VAL A 181 10.81 15.13 12.03
C VAL A 181 11.19 14.19 13.17
N ASN A 182 10.28 14.02 14.13
CA ASN A 182 10.39 12.95 15.11
C ASN A 182 9.98 11.63 14.47
N SER A 183 10.80 10.59 14.66
CA SER A 183 10.40 9.22 14.36
C SER A 183 9.63 8.59 15.51
N LEU A 184 8.72 7.70 15.16
CA LEU A 184 7.96 6.85 16.06
C LEU A 184 8.25 5.37 15.76
N LEU A 185 7.99 4.51 16.75
CA LEU A 185 7.91 3.06 16.52
C LEU A 185 6.51 2.69 16.02
N LEU A 186 6.37 1.50 15.44
CA LEU A 186 5.05 1.00 15.05
C LEU A 186 4.13 0.86 16.27
N ASP A 187 4.65 0.41 17.41
CA ASP A 187 3.93 0.33 18.70
C ASP A 187 3.31 1.66 19.16
N ASP A 188 3.93 2.80 18.83
CA ASP A 188 3.44 4.12 19.27
C ASP A 188 2.07 4.45 18.64
N LEU A 189 1.76 3.86 17.48
CA LEU A 189 0.51 4.10 16.76
C LEU A 189 -0.74 3.58 17.47
N ILE A 190 -0.61 2.63 18.42
CA ILE A 190 -1.75 2.15 19.21
C ILE A 190 -2.44 3.29 19.94
N SER A 191 -1.67 4.22 20.51
CA SER A 191 -2.22 5.35 21.26
C SER A 191 -3.09 6.25 20.38
N VAL A 192 -2.64 6.51 19.15
CA VAL A 192 -3.35 7.31 18.15
C VAL A 192 -4.60 6.59 17.66
N LEU A 193 -4.48 5.29 17.32
CA LEU A 193 -5.61 4.48 16.89
C LEU A 193 -6.70 4.40 17.97
N THR A 194 -6.30 4.17 19.23
CA THR A 194 -7.24 4.03 20.35
C THR A 194 -7.99 5.34 20.61
N SER A 195 -7.27 6.47 20.60
CA SER A 195 -7.86 7.79 20.88
C SER A 195 -8.79 8.30 19.78
N ASN A 196 -8.59 7.88 18.53
CA ASN A 196 -9.36 8.39 17.38
C ASN A 196 -10.42 7.42 16.84
N PHE A 197 -10.26 6.10 17.01
CA PHE A 197 -11.13 5.11 16.34
C PHE A 197 -11.76 4.06 17.27
N SER A 198 -11.37 3.98 18.55
CA SER A 198 -11.84 2.92 19.47
C SER A 198 -13.02 3.32 20.37
N SER A 199 -13.94 4.17 19.90
CA SER A 199 -14.98 4.81 20.72
C SER A 199 -15.94 3.85 21.46
N SER A 200 -15.91 2.53 21.20
CA SER A 200 -16.65 1.50 21.98
C SER A 200 -16.12 0.07 21.81
N GLN A 201 -15.20 -0.17 20.89
CA GLN A 201 -14.77 -1.52 20.50
C GLN A 201 -13.24 -1.62 20.52
N SER A 202 -12.71 -2.72 21.05
CA SER A 202 -11.28 -2.96 21.15
C SER A 202 -10.66 -3.06 19.76
N LEU A 203 -9.44 -2.51 19.56
CA LEU A 203 -8.65 -2.70 18.33
C LEU A 203 -8.41 -4.19 17.99
N LYS A 204 -8.51 -5.09 18.98
CA LYS A 204 -8.46 -6.55 18.77
C LYS A 204 -9.70 -7.14 18.08
N SER A 205 -10.81 -6.40 18.06
CA SER A 205 -12.07 -6.84 17.46
C SER A 205 -12.41 -6.10 16.16
N THR A 206 -11.67 -5.04 15.84
CA THR A 206 -11.86 -4.27 14.61
C THR A 206 -10.79 -4.67 13.60
N PRO A 207 -11.14 -5.19 12.41
CA PRO A 207 -10.15 -5.53 11.39
C PRO A 207 -9.30 -4.31 11.02
N LEU A 208 -8.00 -4.51 10.88
CA LEU A 208 -7.05 -3.47 10.48
C LEU A 208 -6.34 -3.91 9.20
N VAL A 209 -6.38 -3.06 8.18
CA VAL A 209 -5.65 -3.23 6.93
C VAL A 209 -4.52 -2.22 6.91
N MET A 210 -3.29 -2.69 6.77
CA MET A 210 -2.09 -1.86 6.80
C MET A 210 -1.43 -1.83 5.41
N LYS A 211 -1.03 -0.63 4.96
CA LYS A 211 -0.05 -0.42 3.89
C LYS A 211 1.21 0.16 4.50
N VAL A 212 2.36 -0.36 4.12
CA VAL A 212 3.69 0.13 4.48
C VAL A 212 4.49 0.26 3.20
N ASP A 213 4.81 1.49 2.80
CA ASP A 213 5.85 1.72 1.79
C ASP A 213 6.56 3.02 2.14
N ILE A 214 7.76 2.84 2.69
CA ILE A 214 8.62 3.85 3.32
C ILE A 214 10.09 3.67 2.89
N GLN A 215 10.28 3.17 1.67
CA GLN A 215 11.54 3.03 0.95
C GLN A 215 12.62 2.29 1.75
N ALA A 216 12.67 0.97 1.55
CA ALA A 216 13.67 0.04 2.11
C ALA A 216 13.67 -0.11 3.65
N MET A 217 12.70 0.49 4.34
CA MET A 217 12.54 0.41 5.80
C MET A 217 11.33 -0.41 6.25
N GLU A 218 10.56 -0.97 5.31
CA GLU A 218 9.29 -1.68 5.53
C GLU A 218 9.46 -2.81 6.53
N SER A 219 10.43 -3.70 6.30
CA SER A 219 10.72 -4.83 7.19
C SER A 219 11.25 -4.37 8.55
N SER A 220 12.05 -3.31 8.58
CA SER A 220 12.67 -2.80 9.79
C SER A 220 11.65 -2.21 10.75
N VAL A 221 10.65 -1.48 10.26
CA VAL A 221 9.63 -0.89 11.13
C VAL A 221 8.69 -1.95 11.72
N LEU A 222 8.45 -3.06 11.00
CA LEU A 222 7.64 -4.15 11.52
C LEU A 222 8.24 -4.82 12.76
N VAL A 223 9.57 -4.88 12.85
CA VAL A 223 10.29 -5.43 14.02
C VAL A 223 10.00 -4.62 15.30
N THR A 224 9.49 -3.39 15.17
CA THR A 224 9.11 -2.54 16.30
C THR A 224 7.62 -2.60 16.64
N GLY A 225 6.94 -3.65 16.16
CA GLY A 225 5.48 -3.79 16.20
C GLY A 225 4.96 -4.93 17.06
N ASP A 226 5.78 -5.58 17.91
CA ASP A 226 5.32 -6.72 18.71
C ASP A 226 4.07 -6.35 19.53
N TYR A 227 4.12 -5.22 20.24
CA TYR A 227 2.98 -4.74 21.01
C TYR A 227 1.82 -4.28 20.10
N PHE A 228 2.13 -3.71 18.93
CA PHE A 228 1.16 -3.37 17.88
C PHE A 228 0.33 -4.58 17.44
N PHE A 229 1.00 -5.64 16.98
CA PHE A 229 0.35 -6.85 16.48
C PHE A 229 -0.36 -7.63 17.59
N ASP A 230 0.18 -7.64 18.81
CA ASP A 230 -0.47 -8.27 19.96
C ASP A 230 -1.77 -7.56 20.38
N ASN A 231 -1.95 -6.28 20.02
CA ASN A 231 -3.06 -5.45 20.48
C ASN A 231 -3.99 -4.92 19.38
N THR A 232 -3.78 -5.35 18.13
CA THR A 232 -4.61 -4.98 16.98
C THR A 232 -4.98 -6.24 16.18
N ASN A 233 -6.10 -6.20 15.47
CA ASN A 233 -6.49 -7.28 14.55
C ASN A 233 -6.04 -6.96 13.12
N VAL A 234 -4.74 -7.03 12.86
CA VAL A 234 -4.20 -6.85 11.50
C VAL A 234 -4.56 -8.04 10.64
N ILE A 235 -5.44 -7.82 9.66
CA ILE A 235 -5.90 -8.87 8.74
C ILE A 235 -5.12 -8.87 7.42
N LEU A 236 -4.40 -7.77 7.13
CA LEU A 236 -3.59 -7.64 5.93
C LEU A 236 -2.48 -6.60 6.15
N VAL A 237 -1.26 -6.94 5.73
CA VAL A 237 -0.15 -5.99 5.56
C VAL A 237 0.26 -5.98 4.10
N MET A 238 0.24 -4.80 3.49
CA MET A 238 0.70 -4.56 2.12
C MET A 238 2.01 -3.80 2.16
N MET A 239 3.06 -4.36 1.58
CA MET A 239 4.33 -3.68 1.45
C MET A 239 5.09 -4.13 0.22
N GLU A 240 6.02 -3.30 -0.21
CA GLU A 240 7.04 -3.71 -1.17
C GLU A 240 8.07 -4.58 -0.46
N TRP A 241 8.38 -5.73 -1.07
CA TRP A 241 9.44 -6.61 -0.61
C TRP A 241 10.71 -6.28 -1.39
N GLU A 242 11.60 -5.51 -0.77
CA GLU A 242 12.95 -5.38 -1.29
C GLU A 242 13.80 -6.57 -0.83
N PRO A 243 14.43 -7.31 -1.77
CA PRO A 243 15.37 -8.36 -1.38
C PRO A 243 16.55 -7.73 -0.64
N VAL A 244 16.77 -8.17 0.59
CA VAL A 244 17.99 -7.82 1.34
C VAL A 244 19.15 -8.54 0.66
N ILE A 245 19.87 -7.86 -0.23
CA ILE A 245 21.12 -8.37 -0.82
C ILE A 245 22.23 -8.10 0.19
N GLY A 246 22.29 -8.91 1.25
CA GLY A 246 23.36 -8.92 2.24
C GLY A 246 24.26 -10.15 2.06
N PRO A 247 25.57 -10.07 2.39
CA PRO A 247 26.49 -11.19 2.24
C PRO A 247 26.22 -12.39 3.17
N ASN A 248 25.27 -12.29 4.12
CA ASN A 248 25.05 -13.28 5.18
C ASN A 248 23.56 -13.64 5.36
N CYS A 249 22.88 -14.04 4.28
CA CYS A 249 21.67 -14.85 4.43
C CYS A 249 22.07 -16.32 4.25
N GLU A 250 22.48 -16.96 5.34
CA GLU A 250 22.50 -18.42 5.51
C GLU A 250 21.17 -18.89 6.11
#